data_AF-A0AAE9ADD5-F1
#
_entry.id   AF-A0AAE9ADD5-F1
#
_cell.length_a   1.000
_cell.length_b   1.000
_cell.length_c   1.000
_cell.angle_alpha   90.00
_cell.angle_beta   90.00
_cell.angle_gamma   90.00
#
_symmetry.space_group_name_H-M   'P 1'
#
loop_
_entity.id
_entity.type
_entity.pdbx_description
1 polymer ?
#
loop_
_entity_poly.entity_id
_entity_poly.type
_entity_poly.pdbx_seq_one_letter_code
_entity_poly.pdbx_strand_id
1 'polypeptide(L)'
;MVFWYWIQKPNNRYRFPKWYCDRRHESACDSCPASFLTTKSTFVSDETNTKKKKWCQYLKSRFCHYMVLQILFLISLILLFYKIRSVSKQNDELVEMVFKLQSQVHKLEKKSEHKNHRFENSEDIKPSISDVILGSKIQGQTKPPVPINLKDPMISNEEFQFNAADFLNGASVDNDHSSSSNLNPIIGYDQTNLVLLDRPQPPTDKAWCSNAENPVLTIYLAKYIKPISVSYQHSKWHGTIPNGAPKTYDVVACLDYNCEKLERLVSNCEYKSYGAGAQEQVCNINPHQNVSSIGKVQFRFRENYGNTEMTCVHLVRVYGETKTPVKSKEKNLKSEEICSNLKLYYHTSSIKYNWENKNCTVLYENECCTECPECCNECLITDYNSSTFDNIILYTILVIVVAIVLFFAILTVFAILFSCVPCLIGRDQL
;
A
#
# COMPACT_ATOMS: atom_id res chain seq x y z
N MET A 1 31.33 -5.89 37.91
CA MET A 1 31.86 -5.95 39.29
C MET A 1 31.21 -7.11 40.02
N VAL A 2 32.03 -8.01 40.57
CA VAL A 2 31.78 -9.04 41.59
C VAL A 2 30.41 -9.74 41.61
N PHE A 3 30.41 -11.00 41.15
CA PHE A 3 29.46 -12.05 41.54
C PHE A 3 30.27 -13.12 42.32
N TRP A 4 29.64 -13.86 43.23
CA TRP A 4 30.20 -14.94 44.09
C TRP A 4 31.22 -14.53 45.17
N TYR A 5 30.84 -14.69 46.46
CA TYR A 5 31.27 -15.84 47.28
C TYR A 5 30.52 -15.88 48.62
N TRP A 6 29.99 -17.05 49.01
CA TRP A 6 30.07 -17.68 50.36
C TRP A 6 28.95 -18.72 50.54
N ILE A 7 29.32 -20.00 50.46
CA ILE A 7 28.58 -21.10 51.08
C ILE A 7 29.47 -21.65 52.20
N GLN A 8 29.09 -21.44 53.45
CA GLN A 8 29.39 -22.40 54.51
C GLN A 8 28.34 -22.30 55.64
N LYS A 9 27.80 -23.48 56.00
CA LYS A 9 26.75 -23.73 57.00
C LYS A 9 27.37 -23.70 58.42
N PRO A 10 26.59 -23.48 59.53
CA PRO A 10 25.49 -24.38 59.89
C PRO A 10 24.27 -23.78 60.61
N ASN A 11 23.26 -24.64 60.80
CA ASN A 11 22.14 -24.54 61.75
C ASN A 11 21.43 -23.16 61.91
N ASN A 12 20.27 -23.03 61.27
CA ASN A 12 19.04 -22.78 62.03
C ASN A 12 17.77 -23.20 61.27
N ARG A 13 16.86 -23.89 61.95
CA ARG A 13 15.54 -24.24 61.38
C ARG A 13 14.62 -23.03 61.49
N TYR A 14 14.43 -22.28 60.41
CA TYR A 14 13.39 -21.27 60.39
C TYR A 14 12.01 -21.93 60.31
N ARG A 15 11.19 -21.61 61.32
CA ARG A 15 9.91 -22.23 61.64
C ARG A 15 8.81 -21.42 60.92
N PHE A 16 8.16 -22.00 59.92
CA PHE A 16 6.99 -21.35 59.32
C PHE A 16 5.85 -21.22 60.35
N PRO A 17 5.10 -20.11 60.37
CA PRO A 17 4.00 -19.92 61.31
C PRO A 17 2.85 -20.90 61.03
N LYS A 18 2.58 -21.74 62.02
CA LYS A 18 1.54 -22.76 61.99
C LYS A 18 0.18 -22.11 62.30
N TRP A 19 -0.57 -21.72 61.27
CA TRP A 19 -1.94 -21.25 61.46
C TRP A 19 -2.82 -22.40 61.98
N TYR A 20 -3.26 -22.22 63.22
CA TYR A 20 -4.07 -23.17 63.98
C TYR A 20 -5.54 -23.06 63.51
N CYS A 21 -6.15 -24.17 63.09
CA CYS A 21 -7.61 -24.24 62.99
C CYS A 21 -8.15 -24.68 64.35
N ASP A 22 -8.45 -23.73 65.23
CA ASP A 22 -9.25 -24.03 66.42
C ASP A 22 -10.75 -24.03 66.07
N ARG A 23 -11.52 -24.87 66.76
CA ARG A 23 -12.91 -25.23 66.45
C ARG A 23 -13.75 -25.07 67.72
N ARG A 24 -14.23 -23.86 67.99
CA ARG A 24 -15.36 -23.57 68.91
C ARG A 24 -15.75 -22.09 68.89
N HIS A 25 -16.91 -21.76 68.35
CA HIS A 25 -18.05 -21.17 69.08
C HIS A 25 -19.12 -20.67 68.09
N GLU A 26 -20.36 -21.11 68.31
CA GLU A 26 -21.55 -20.59 67.64
C GLU A 26 -22.08 -19.36 68.38
N SER A 27 -22.50 -18.36 67.61
CA SER A 27 -23.48 -17.32 67.96
C SER A 27 -23.84 -16.58 66.66
N ALA A 28 -25.03 -16.04 66.44
CA ALA A 28 -26.35 -16.34 66.95
C ALA A 28 -27.37 -15.77 65.95
N CYS A 29 -28.53 -16.41 65.75
CA CYS A 29 -29.71 -15.82 65.11
C CYS A 29 -30.96 -16.43 65.74
N ASP A 30 -31.78 -15.60 66.37
CA ASP A 30 -32.87 -15.99 67.27
C ASP A 30 -34.19 -16.40 66.61
N SER A 31 -35.00 -17.09 67.44
CA SER A 31 -36.48 -17.19 67.43
C SER A 31 -37.12 -18.16 66.42
N CYS A 32 -38.31 -18.76 66.64
CA CYS A 32 -39.13 -19.05 67.85
C CYS A 32 -40.33 -19.95 67.44
N PRO A 33 -41.12 -20.53 68.36
CA PRO A 33 -40.84 -21.08 69.71
C PRO A 33 -41.19 -22.60 69.78
N ALA A 34 -40.99 -23.24 70.93
CA ALA A 34 -41.29 -24.67 71.12
C ALA A 34 -42.76 -24.96 71.46
N SER A 35 -43.31 -26.08 70.97
CA SER A 35 -43.88 -27.14 71.83
C SER A 35 -44.38 -28.37 71.06
N PHE A 36 -44.57 -29.44 71.84
CA PHE A 36 -45.20 -30.73 71.53
C PHE A 36 -44.42 -31.83 70.79
N LEU A 37 -44.30 -32.95 71.52
CA LEU A 37 -43.75 -34.22 71.09
C LEU A 37 -44.70 -34.94 70.13
N THR A 38 -44.18 -35.53 69.06
CA THR A 38 -44.34 -36.99 68.83
C THR A 38 -43.39 -37.53 67.78
N THR A 39 -42.99 -38.78 68.01
CA THR A 39 -41.99 -39.55 67.26
C THR A 39 -42.40 -39.81 65.80
N LYS A 40 -41.59 -39.38 64.83
CA LYS A 40 -41.37 -40.18 63.61
C LYS A 40 -40.02 -39.89 62.96
N SER A 41 -39.27 -40.95 62.69
CA SER A 41 -37.95 -40.91 62.08
C SER A 41 -38.01 -40.79 60.55
N THR A 42 -37.35 -39.78 59.99
CA THR A 42 -36.93 -39.73 58.57
C THR A 42 -35.44 -39.42 58.50
N PHE A 43 -34.62 -40.46 58.63
CA PHE A 43 -33.16 -40.37 58.63
C PHE A 43 -32.58 -40.31 57.21
N VAL A 44 -33.00 -39.33 56.39
CA VAL A 44 -32.49 -39.14 55.01
C VAL A 44 -32.49 -37.65 54.61
N SER A 45 -31.41 -36.91 54.91
CA SER A 45 -31.14 -35.61 54.24
C SER A 45 -29.72 -35.01 54.38
N ASP A 46 -28.85 -35.52 55.27
CA ASP A 46 -27.61 -34.79 55.62
C ASP A 46 -26.40 -35.10 54.70
N GLU A 47 -26.32 -36.32 54.18
CA GLU A 47 -25.17 -36.77 53.37
C GLU A 47 -25.15 -36.15 51.96
N THR A 48 -26.33 -35.89 51.38
CA THR A 48 -26.50 -35.21 50.08
C THR A 48 -26.12 -33.73 50.17
N ASN A 49 -26.47 -33.06 51.26
CA ASN A 49 -26.10 -31.65 51.50
C ASN A 49 -24.58 -31.49 51.72
N THR A 50 -23.95 -32.36 52.50
CA THR A 50 -22.49 -32.33 52.68
C THR A 50 -21.71 -32.67 51.41
N LYS A 51 -22.19 -33.61 50.58
CA LYS A 51 -21.61 -33.87 49.24
C LYS A 51 -21.72 -32.66 48.31
N LYS A 52 -22.91 -32.03 48.20
CA LYS A 52 -23.10 -30.80 47.40
C LYS A 52 -22.17 -29.66 47.85
N LYS A 53 -22.05 -29.43 49.16
CA LYS A 53 -21.19 -28.37 49.73
C LYS A 53 -19.70 -28.57 49.40
N LYS A 54 -19.21 -29.82 49.46
CA LYS A 54 -17.84 -30.19 49.03
C LYS A 54 -17.63 -29.99 47.53
N TRP A 55 -18.62 -30.34 46.69
CA TRP A 55 -18.55 -30.15 45.24
C TRP A 55 -18.47 -28.67 44.84
N CYS A 56 -19.28 -27.79 45.45
CA CYS A 56 -19.19 -26.35 45.22
C CYS A 56 -17.84 -25.75 45.65
N GLN A 57 -17.24 -26.21 46.76
CA GLN A 57 -15.90 -25.78 47.15
C GLN A 57 -14.82 -26.24 46.15
N TYR A 58 -14.91 -27.47 45.64
CA TYR A 58 -14.01 -28.00 44.61
C TYR A 58 -14.09 -27.18 43.31
N LEU A 59 -15.31 -26.91 42.83
CA LEU A 59 -15.55 -26.07 41.66
C LEU A 59 -15.00 -24.65 41.86
N LYS A 60 -15.31 -23.99 42.98
CA LYS A 60 -14.80 -22.63 43.28
C LYS A 60 -13.28 -22.57 43.25
N SER A 61 -12.60 -23.58 43.81
CA SER A 61 -11.14 -23.67 43.78
C SER A 61 -10.60 -23.83 42.35
N ARG A 62 -11.20 -24.69 41.52
CA ARG A 62 -10.88 -24.83 40.09
C ARG A 62 -11.06 -23.52 39.33
N PHE A 63 -12.16 -22.79 39.52
CA PHE A 63 -12.40 -21.51 38.84
C PHE A 63 -11.36 -20.46 39.19
N CYS A 64 -11.03 -20.27 40.47
CA CYS A 64 -9.95 -19.36 40.86
C CYS A 64 -8.60 -19.75 40.22
N HIS A 65 -8.29 -21.04 40.10
CA HIS A 65 -7.06 -21.50 39.46
C HIS A 65 -7.02 -21.20 37.94
N TYR A 66 -8.12 -21.42 37.22
CA TYR A 66 -8.20 -21.07 35.79
C TYR A 66 -8.12 -19.56 35.55
N MET A 67 -8.75 -18.73 36.38
CA MET A 67 -8.64 -17.26 36.28
C MET A 67 -7.19 -16.77 36.49
N VAL A 68 -6.45 -17.39 37.42
CA VAL A 68 -5.02 -17.07 37.63
C VAL A 68 -4.16 -17.49 36.43
N LEU A 69 -4.41 -18.67 35.86
CA LEU A 69 -3.69 -19.12 34.65
C LEU A 69 -3.97 -18.22 33.43
N GLN A 70 -5.20 -17.72 33.28
CA GLN A 70 -5.56 -16.75 32.23
C GLN A 70 -4.78 -15.42 32.39
N ILE A 71 -4.70 -14.88 33.61
CA ILE A 71 -3.93 -13.66 33.87
C ILE A 71 -2.45 -13.87 33.56
N LEU A 72 -1.87 -15.01 33.95
CA LEU A 72 -0.48 -15.35 33.61
C LEU A 72 -0.27 -15.48 32.10
N PHE A 73 -1.19 -16.10 31.37
CA PHE A 73 -1.14 -16.21 29.91
C PHE A 73 -1.19 -14.85 29.21
N LEU A 74 -2.07 -13.94 29.65
CA LEU A 74 -2.12 -12.56 29.15
C LEU A 74 -0.83 -11.79 29.43
N ILE A 75 -0.24 -11.94 30.62
CA ILE A 75 1.06 -11.35 30.96
C ILE A 75 2.17 -11.90 30.05
N SER A 76 2.20 -13.21 29.80
CA SER A 76 3.16 -13.83 28.88
C SER A 76 3.02 -13.32 27.44
N LEU A 77 1.79 -13.12 26.95
CA LEU A 77 1.54 -12.50 25.64
C LEU A 77 2.06 -11.06 25.58
N ILE A 78 1.77 -10.23 26.59
CA ILE A 78 2.25 -8.84 26.65
C ILE A 78 3.79 -8.79 26.65
N LEU A 79 4.45 -9.68 27.39
CA LEU A 79 5.91 -9.79 27.40
C LEU A 79 6.49 -10.25 26.05
N LEU A 80 5.81 -11.16 25.35
CA LEU A 80 6.19 -11.56 23.99
C LEU A 80 6.07 -10.39 23.00
N PHE A 81 4.96 -9.65 23.00
CA PHE A 81 4.79 -8.47 22.16
C PHE A 81 5.83 -7.39 22.45
N TYR A 82 6.14 -7.14 23.74
CA TYR A 82 7.20 -6.20 24.13
C TYR A 82 8.57 -6.63 23.61
N LYS A 83 8.89 -7.94 23.72
CA LYS A 83 10.15 -8.49 23.20
C LYS A 83 10.24 -8.40 21.68
N ILE A 84 9.15 -8.65 20.95
CA ILE A 84 9.09 -8.51 19.49
C ILE A 84 9.36 -7.06 19.07
N ARG A 85 8.70 -6.07 19.70
CA ARG A 85 8.99 -4.64 19.46
C ARG A 85 10.45 -4.28 19.77
N SER A 86 11.00 -4.78 20.87
CA SER A 86 12.39 -4.52 21.24
C SER A 86 13.39 -5.09 20.23
N VAL A 87 13.14 -6.29 19.70
CA VAL A 87 14.00 -6.91 18.68
C VAL A 87 13.86 -6.20 17.33
N SER A 88 12.65 -5.76 16.95
CA SER A 88 12.46 -4.93 15.76
C SER A 88 13.32 -3.68 15.83
N LYS A 89 13.23 -2.92 16.94
CA LYS A 89 14.03 -1.70 17.13
C LYS A 89 15.53 -1.97 17.06
N GLN A 90 16.01 -3.06 17.66
CA GLN A 90 17.42 -3.46 17.58
C GLN A 90 17.85 -3.78 16.14
N ASN A 91 16.98 -4.42 15.36
CA ASN A 91 17.25 -4.68 13.94
C ASN A 91 17.28 -3.37 13.13
N ASP A 92 16.37 -2.42 13.40
CA ASP A 92 16.33 -1.12 12.72
C ASP A 92 17.64 -0.33 12.95
N GLU A 93 18.11 -0.29 14.20
CA GLU A 93 19.39 0.33 14.60
C GLU A 93 20.59 -0.38 13.94
N LEU A 94 20.59 -1.72 13.87
CA LEU A 94 21.63 -2.51 13.20
C LEU A 94 21.69 -2.22 11.70
N VAL A 95 20.53 -2.17 11.05
CA VAL A 95 20.39 -1.89 9.62
C VAL A 95 20.80 -0.45 9.31
N GLU A 96 20.49 0.53 10.16
CA GLU A 96 21.00 1.91 10.02
C GLU A 96 22.54 1.97 10.10
N MET A 97 23.16 1.19 10.99
CA MET A 97 24.63 1.08 11.05
C MET A 97 25.23 0.43 9.80
N VAL A 98 24.61 -0.62 9.25
CA VAL A 98 25.02 -1.23 7.98
C VAL A 98 24.94 -0.21 6.84
N PHE A 99 23.91 0.64 6.79
CA PHE A 99 23.81 1.70 5.78
C PHE A 99 24.90 2.77 5.92
N LYS A 100 25.24 3.18 7.14
CA LYS A 100 26.36 4.11 7.38
C LYS A 100 27.68 3.50 6.90
N LEU A 101 27.89 2.20 7.11
CA LEU A 101 29.07 1.48 6.63
C LEU A 101 29.08 1.38 5.09
N GLN A 102 27.99 0.97 4.44
CA GLN A 102 27.90 0.93 2.97
C GLN A 102 28.12 2.31 2.34
N SER A 103 27.55 3.38 2.91
CA SER A 103 27.80 4.76 2.46
C SER A 103 29.27 5.17 2.59
N GLN A 104 29.96 4.72 3.65
CA GLN A 104 31.40 4.96 3.82
C GLN A 104 32.24 4.14 2.84
N VAL A 105 31.90 2.86 2.60
CA VAL A 105 32.56 2.00 1.61
C VAL A 105 32.43 2.61 0.22
N HIS A 106 31.23 3.01 -0.20
CA HIS A 106 31.03 3.64 -1.52
C HIS A 106 31.78 4.98 -1.67
N LYS A 107 31.90 5.77 -0.58
CA LYS A 107 32.74 6.98 -0.54
C LYS A 107 34.24 6.67 -0.59
N LEU A 108 34.67 5.48 -0.18
CA LEU A 108 36.06 5.00 -0.27
C LEU A 108 36.36 4.42 -1.65
N GLU A 109 35.46 3.62 -2.23
CA GLU A 109 35.52 3.10 -3.60
C GLU A 109 35.67 4.25 -4.61
N LYS A 110 34.78 5.25 -4.55
CA LYS A 110 34.84 6.43 -5.42
C LYS A 110 36.13 7.26 -5.25
N LYS A 111 36.74 7.23 -4.05
CA LYS A 111 38.08 7.82 -3.80
C LYS A 111 39.23 6.95 -4.29
N SER A 112 39.03 5.64 -4.37
CA SER A 112 39.97 4.65 -4.91
C SER A 112 40.01 4.73 -6.43
N GLU A 113 38.85 4.72 -7.10
CA GLU A 113 38.72 4.93 -8.55
C GLU A 113 39.34 6.27 -8.98
N HIS A 114 39.07 7.36 -8.25
CA HIS A 114 39.67 8.66 -8.52
C HIS A 114 41.20 8.72 -8.25
N LYS A 115 41.75 7.75 -7.50
CA LYS A 115 43.20 7.56 -7.37
C LYS A 115 43.76 6.71 -8.52
N ASN A 116 43.09 5.62 -8.91
CA ASN A 116 43.53 4.74 -9.98
C ASN A 116 43.58 5.50 -11.32
N HIS A 117 42.55 6.28 -11.67
CA HIS A 117 42.57 7.16 -12.84
C HIS A 117 43.62 8.28 -12.78
N ARG A 118 44.25 8.53 -11.62
CA ARG A 118 45.38 9.46 -11.48
C ARG A 118 46.74 8.77 -11.64
N PHE A 119 46.80 7.45 -11.48
CA PHE A 119 48.01 6.64 -11.67
C PHE A 119 48.14 6.07 -13.10
N GLU A 120 47.04 5.81 -13.81
CA GLU A 120 47.08 5.34 -15.21
C GLU A 120 47.49 6.44 -16.21
N ASN A 121 47.41 7.72 -15.85
CA ASN A 121 47.69 8.86 -16.74
C ASN A 121 49.16 9.34 -16.71
N SER A 122 50.10 8.55 -16.16
CA SER A 122 51.52 8.96 -16.02
C SER A 122 52.56 8.16 -16.84
N GLU A 123 52.17 7.09 -17.54
CA GLU A 123 53.09 6.33 -18.42
C GLU A 123 52.46 6.08 -19.80
N ASP A 124 52.72 6.99 -20.74
CA ASP A 124 53.40 6.71 -22.03
C ASP A 124 53.10 7.78 -23.10
N ILE A 125 54.14 8.20 -23.81
CA ILE A 125 54.07 9.22 -24.87
C ILE A 125 54.81 8.74 -26.13
N LYS A 126 54.07 8.75 -27.27
CA LYS A 126 54.52 8.83 -28.69
C LYS A 126 55.07 7.57 -29.40
N PRO A 127 55.14 7.55 -30.76
CA PRO A 127 54.44 8.40 -31.77
C PRO A 127 53.91 7.65 -33.04
N SER A 128 53.37 8.44 -33.99
CA SER A 128 53.21 8.25 -35.47
C SER A 128 51.74 8.19 -35.96
N ILE A 129 51.34 8.71 -37.13
CA ILE A 129 52.03 9.50 -38.19
C ILE A 129 51.01 10.42 -38.94
N SER A 130 51.52 11.41 -39.69
CA SER A 130 51.00 12.29 -40.77
C SER A 130 49.52 12.21 -41.28
N ASP A 131 48.88 13.25 -41.85
CA ASP A 131 49.36 14.09 -42.98
C ASP A 131 48.47 15.32 -43.36
N VAL A 132 49.05 16.28 -44.13
CA VAL A 132 48.43 17.32 -45.04
C VAL A 132 47.34 18.27 -44.44
N ILE A 133 47.51 19.59 -44.23
CA ILE A 133 48.01 20.77 -45.00
C ILE A 133 47.11 21.28 -46.16
N LEU A 134 46.28 22.31 -45.87
CA LEU A 134 46.04 23.54 -46.66
C LEU A 134 45.13 24.51 -45.86
N GLY A 135 45.24 25.85 -45.82
CA GLY A 135 46.28 26.76 -46.29
C GLY A 135 45.73 28.11 -46.81
N SER A 136 45.89 29.23 -46.06
CA SER A 136 45.71 30.64 -46.50
C SER A 136 44.25 31.13 -46.82
N LYS A 137 43.86 32.43 -46.78
CA LYS A 137 44.53 33.73 -46.46
C LYS A 137 43.52 34.87 -46.14
N ILE A 138 43.79 35.65 -45.07
CA ILE A 138 43.85 37.14 -44.96
C ILE A 138 42.64 38.09 -45.30
N GLN A 139 42.42 39.08 -44.39
CA GLN A 139 41.67 40.38 -44.48
C GLN A 139 40.13 40.34 -44.69
N GLY A 140 39.32 41.27 -44.14
CA GLY A 140 39.56 42.38 -43.18
C GLY A 140 38.35 43.33 -43.04
N GLN A 141 38.38 44.24 -42.04
CA GLN A 141 37.50 45.42 -41.80
C GLN A 141 36.05 45.29 -41.24
N THR A 142 35.94 45.64 -39.95
CA THR A 142 35.11 46.74 -39.38
C THR A 142 33.58 46.84 -39.64
N LYS A 143 32.77 46.53 -38.61
CA LYS A 143 31.84 47.48 -37.90
C LYS A 143 31.06 46.77 -36.76
N PRO A 144 30.68 47.46 -35.66
CA PRO A 144 29.89 46.89 -34.58
C PRO A 144 28.38 46.86 -34.92
N PRO A 145 27.58 45.93 -34.36
CA PRO A 145 26.15 45.87 -34.60
C PRO A 145 25.39 46.92 -33.77
N VAL A 146 24.43 47.58 -34.42
CA VAL A 146 23.46 48.49 -33.79
C VAL A 146 22.41 47.67 -33.03
N PRO A 147 22.00 48.06 -31.80
CA PRO A 147 20.98 47.33 -31.06
C PRO A 147 19.58 47.58 -31.66
N ILE A 148 18.93 46.51 -32.13
CA ILE A 148 17.51 46.56 -32.47
C ILE A 148 16.71 46.39 -31.17
N ASN A 149 15.89 47.38 -30.85
CA ASN A 149 15.03 47.36 -29.67
C ASN A 149 14.01 46.22 -29.76
N LEU A 150 13.91 45.41 -28.71
CA LEU A 150 12.69 44.64 -28.45
C LEU A 150 11.55 45.62 -28.16
N LYS A 151 10.49 45.57 -28.96
CA LYS A 151 9.16 46.03 -28.56
C LYS A 151 8.14 44.97 -28.92
N ASP A 152 7.25 44.74 -27.96
CA ASP A 152 6.11 43.82 -27.93
C ASP A 152 6.38 42.35 -28.30
N PRO A 153 6.33 41.43 -27.32
CA PRO A 153 5.71 40.15 -27.58
C PRO A 153 4.22 40.40 -27.78
N MET A 154 3.71 40.20 -29.00
CA MET A 154 2.30 39.86 -29.18
C MET A 154 2.05 38.62 -28.32
N ILE A 155 1.32 38.78 -27.22
CA ILE A 155 0.80 37.64 -26.47
C ILE A 155 -0.22 36.98 -27.38
N SER A 156 0.21 35.97 -28.14
CA SER A 156 -0.68 34.99 -28.71
C SER A 156 -1.48 34.39 -27.57
N ASN A 157 -2.80 34.32 -27.72
CA ASN A 157 -3.64 33.52 -26.85
C ASN A 157 -3.28 32.04 -27.10
N GLU A 158 -2.22 31.56 -26.43
CA GLU A 158 -1.89 30.14 -26.41
C GLU A 158 -3.01 29.43 -25.63
N GLU A 159 -3.93 28.83 -26.38
CA GLU A 159 -4.87 27.86 -25.82
C GLU A 159 -4.06 26.64 -25.40
N PHE A 160 -3.69 26.59 -24.12
CA PHE A 160 -2.92 25.49 -23.58
C PHE A 160 -3.72 24.20 -23.67
N GLN A 161 -3.06 23.13 -24.11
CA GLN A 161 -3.63 21.79 -24.18
C GLN A 161 -3.50 21.11 -22.81
N PHE A 162 -4.60 20.58 -22.26
CA PHE A 162 -4.61 19.88 -20.97
C PHE A 162 -5.11 18.45 -21.13
N ASN A 163 -4.35 17.46 -20.62
CA ASN A 163 -4.80 16.09 -20.51
C ASN A 163 -5.77 15.93 -19.33
N ALA A 164 -7.07 15.95 -19.61
CA ALA A 164 -8.10 15.77 -18.60
C ALA A 164 -8.30 14.31 -18.16
N ALA A 165 -7.64 13.35 -18.82
CA ALA A 165 -7.63 11.95 -18.43
C ALA A 165 -6.44 11.56 -17.54
N ASP A 166 -5.59 12.51 -17.12
CA ASP A 166 -4.46 12.22 -16.22
C ASP A 166 -4.92 11.90 -14.78
N PHE A 167 -4.54 10.71 -14.30
CA PHE A 167 -4.75 10.25 -12.94
C PHE A 167 -4.20 11.22 -11.87
N LEU A 168 -3.02 11.82 -12.10
CA LEU A 168 -2.40 12.74 -11.13
C LEU A 168 -3.18 14.06 -10.99
N ASN A 169 -3.96 14.41 -12.01
CA ASN A 169 -4.90 15.53 -11.96
C ASN A 169 -6.28 15.15 -11.39
N GLY A 170 -6.52 13.89 -11.05
CA GLY A 170 -7.76 13.39 -10.44
C GLY A 170 -8.71 12.65 -11.40
N ALA A 171 -8.26 12.28 -12.60
CA ALA A 171 -9.03 11.38 -13.47
C ALA A 171 -9.06 9.96 -12.90
N SER A 172 -10.08 9.18 -13.26
CA SER A 172 -10.20 7.78 -12.80
C SER A 172 -10.96 6.90 -13.78
N VAL A 173 -10.65 5.60 -13.79
CA VAL A 173 -11.41 4.57 -14.50
C VAL A 173 -12.71 4.31 -13.77
N ASP A 174 -13.81 4.32 -14.50
CA ASP A 174 -15.11 3.86 -14.03
C ASP A 174 -15.20 2.35 -14.25
N ASN A 175 -14.93 1.57 -13.20
CA ASN A 175 -14.98 0.11 -13.26
C ASN A 175 -16.38 -0.45 -13.52
N ASP A 176 -17.44 0.22 -13.06
CA ASP A 176 -18.83 -0.26 -13.21
C ASP A 176 -19.31 -0.17 -14.67
N HIS A 177 -18.75 0.79 -15.42
CA HIS A 177 -19.04 1.02 -16.85
C HIS A 177 -17.88 0.63 -17.78
N SER A 178 -16.86 -0.06 -17.28
CA SER A 178 -15.74 -0.61 -18.08
C SER A 178 -15.84 -2.12 -18.21
N SER A 179 -15.23 -2.68 -19.24
CA SER A 179 -15.00 -4.13 -19.32
C SER A 179 -14.03 -4.59 -18.22
N SER A 180 -14.19 -5.83 -17.77
CA SER A 180 -13.30 -6.44 -16.77
C SER A 180 -11.84 -6.40 -17.23
N SER A 181 -10.93 -6.11 -16.29
CA SER A 181 -9.51 -5.87 -16.55
C SER A 181 -8.61 -6.75 -15.68
N ASN A 182 -7.49 -7.21 -16.23
CA ASN A 182 -6.38 -7.82 -15.46
C ASN A 182 -5.85 -6.91 -14.33
N LEU A 183 -5.99 -5.58 -14.47
CA LEU A 183 -5.58 -4.61 -13.45
C LEU A 183 -6.60 -4.44 -12.32
N ASN A 184 -7.78 -5.05 -12.40
CA ASN A 184 -8.76 -5.11 -11.30
C ASN A 184 -9.01 -6.59 -10.89
N PRO A 185 -8.02 -7.23 -10.22
CA PRO A 185 -8.12 -8.64 -9.86
C PRO A 185 -9.07 -8.86 -8.67
N ILE A 186 -9.75 -10.01 -8.65
CA ILE A 186 -10.60 -10.46 -7.51
C ILE A 186 -9.81 -10.51 -6.19
N ILE A 187 -8.51 -10.80 -6.27
CA ILE A 187 -7.59 -10.82 -5.13
C ILE A 187 -6.43 -9.87 -5.44
N GLY A 188 -6.35 -8.77 -4.71
CA GLY A 188 -5.35 -7.72 -4.90
C GLY A 188 -5.95 -6.34 -4.67
N TYR A 189 -5.26 -5.30 -5.14
CA TYR A 189 -5.79 -3.95 -5.23
C TYR A 189 -6.05 -3.57 -6.68
N ASP A 190 -7.02 -2.69 -6.91
CA ASP A 190 -7.26 -2.08 -8.21
C ASP A 190 -6.06 -1.23 -8.66
N GLN A 191 -5.58 -1.49 -9.86
CA GLN A 191 -4.49 -0.80 -10.54
C GLN A 191 -4.93 -0.21 -11.88
N THR A 192 -6.22 -0.25 -12.24
CA THR A 192 -6.74 0.15 -13.55
C THR A 192 -6.33 1.56 -13.97
N ASN A 193 -6.25 2.49 -13.01
CA ASN A 193 -5.79 3.86 -13.21
C ASN A 193 -4.34 3.98 -13.74
N LEU A 194 -3.55 2.91 -13.82
CA LEU A 194 -2.25 2.90 -14.52
C LEU A 194 -2.37 3.23 -16.03
N VAL A 195 -3.54 2.97 -16.64
CA VAL A 195 -3.85 3.36 -18.03
C VAL A 195 -4.08 4.86 -18.21
N LEU A 196 -4.18 5.60 -17.10
CA LEU A 196 -4.43 7.03 -17.00
C LEU A 196 -3.25 7.80 -16.40
N LEU A 197 -2.21 7.11 -15.91
CA LEU A 197 -1.03 7.73 -15.31
C LEU A 197 -0.18 8.39 -16.41
N ASP A 198 -0.20 9.71 -16.50
CA ASP A 198 0.49 10.43 -17.57
C ASP A 198 2.02 10.30 -17.41
N ARG A 199 2.66 9.68 -18.40
CA ARG A 199 4.10 9.38 -18.41
C ARG A 199 4.67 9.32 -19.83
N PRO A 200 5.95 9.69 -20.05
CA PRO A 200 6.54 9.72 -21.40
C PRO A 200 6.55 8.37 -22.12
N GLN A 201 6.70 7.26 -21.39
CA GLN A 201 6.63 5.90 -21.92
C GLN A 201 5.97 4.98 -20.88
N PRO A 202 4.92 4.21 -21.24
CA PRO A 202 4.32 3.25 -20.33
C PRO A 202 5.11 1.91 -20.32
N PRO A 203 5.45 1.34 -19.15
CA PRO A 203 5.95 -0.03 -19.02
C PRO A 203 5.01 -1.10 -19.60
N THR A 204 5.62 -2.16 -20.14
CA THR A 204 4.95 -3.18 -20.97
C THR A 204 3.97 -4.07 -20.20
N ASP A 205 4.24 -4.36 -18.92
CA ASP A 205 3.48 -5.24 -18.04
C ASP A 205 2.29 -4.55 -17.34
N LYS A 206 2.18 -3.22 -17.46
CA LYS A 206 1.20 -2.38 -16.75
C LYS A 206 0.00 -1.96 -17.62
N ALA A 207 -0.38 -2.77 -18.60
CA ALA A 207 -1.53 -2.50 -19.47
C ALA A 207 -2.86 -2.93 -18.84
N TRP A 208 -3.91 -2.13 -19.07
CA TRP A 208 -5.29 -2.51 -18.87
C TRP A 208 -5.68 -3.49 -19.98
N CYS A 209 -5.90 -4.75 -19.66
CA CYS A 209 -6.19 -5.81 -20.62
C CYS A 209 -7.53 -6.46 -20.34
N SER A 210 -8.38 -6.55 -21.37
CA SER A 210 -9.71 -7.16 -21.31
C SER A 210 -9.88 -8.24 -22.37
N ASN A 211 -10.63 -9.30 -22.04
CA ASN A 211 -11.02 -10.40 -22.91
C ASN A 211 -12.47 -10.27 -23.43
N ALA A 212 -13.12 -9.12 -23.23
CA ALA A 212 -14.42 -8.85 -23.82
C ALA A 212 -14.32 -8.76 -25.35
N GLU A 213 -15.34 -9.22 -26.08
CA GLU A 213 -15.39 -9.15 -27.55
C GLU A 213 -15.38 -7.69 -28.06
N ASN A 214 -16.02 -6.79 -27.32
CA ASN A 214 -16.06 -5.35 -27.60
C ASN A 214 -15.61 -4.58 -26.34
N PRO A 215 -14.29 -4.48 -26.05
CA PRO A 215 -13.80 -3.84 -24.83
C PRO A 215 -14.17 -2.36 -24.76
N VAL A 216 -14.62 -1.93 -23.57
CA VAL A 216 -14.95 -0.55 -23.25
C VAL A 216 -14.13 -0.11 -22.05
N LEU A 217 -13.44 1.02 -22.17
CA LEU A 217 -12.76 1.70 -21.07
C LEU A 217 -13.46 3.04 -20.83
N THR A 218 -14.16 3.15 -19.70
CA THR A 218 -14.88 4.35 -19.29
C THR A 218 -14.05 5.14 -18.28
N ILE A 219 -13.97 6.46 -18.46
CA ILE A 219 -13.08 7.34 -17.72
C ILE A 219 -13.86 8.56 -17.23
N TYR A 220 -13.79 8.83 -15.93
CA TYR A 220 -14.09 10.14 -15.36
C TYR A 220 -12.91 11.07 -15.59
N LEU A 221 -13.15 12.19 -16.26
CA LEU A 221 -12.14 13.21 -16.49
C LEU A 221 -11.92 14.04 -15.23
N ALA A 222 -10.67 14.42 -14.97
CA ALA A 222 -10.26 15.28 -13.86
C ALA A 222 -11.03 16.61 -13.81
N LYS A 223 -11.45 17.12 -14.98
CA LYS A 223 -12.21 18.36 -15.16
C LYS A 223 -13.16 18.23 -16.34
N TYR A 224 -14.26 18.97 -16.29
CA TYR A 224 -15.11 19.19 -17.45
C TYR A 224 -14.36 20.02 -18.50
N ILE A 225 -14.19 19.47 -19.69
CA ILE A 225 -13.48 20.11 -20.81
C ILE A 225 -14.28 20.06 -22.12
N LYS A 226 -14.04 21.03 -23.00
CA LYS A 226 -14.35 20.88 -24.43
C LYS A 226 -13.20 20.08 -25.07
N PRO A 227 -13.45 18.89 -25.67
CA PRO A 227 -12.38 18.01 -26.12
C PRO A 227 -11.90 18.39 -27.53
N ILE A 228 -10.59 18.42 -27.73
CA ILE A 228 -9.92 18.74 -29.01
C ILE A 228 -9.47 17.44 -29.70
N SER A 229 -8.90 16.53 -28.94
CA SER A 229 -8.33 15.29 -29.44
C SER A 229 -8.20 14.24 -28.33
N VAL A 230 -8.01 13.00 -28.74
CA VAL A 230 -7.59 11.90 -27.87
C VAL A 230 -6.27 11.36 -28.38
N SER A 231 -5.49 10.71 -27.52
CA SER A 231 -4.35 9.91 -27.97
C SER A 231 -4.35 8.53 -27.34
N TYR A 232 -3.73 7.60 -28.06
CA TYR A 232 -3.38 6.28 -27.54
C TYR A 232 -1.86 6.10 -27.69
N GLN A 233 -1.23 5.60 -26.64
CA GLN A 233 0.18 5.26 -26.60
C GLN A 233 0.36 3.82 -26.12
N HIS A 234 1.08 3.02 -26.91
CA HIS A 234 1.52 1.68 -26.52
C HIS A 234 2.87 1.75 -25.76
N SER A 235 3.20 0.71 -24.98
CA SER A 235 4.60 0.51 -24.53
C SER A 235 5.54 0.31 -25.71
N LYS A 236 6.82 0.62 -25.54
CA LYS A 236 7.81 0.61 -26.63
C LYS A 236 7.88 -0.74 -27.37
N TRP A 237 7.54 -0.73 -28.65
CA TRP A 237 7.65 -1.88 -29.57
C TRP A 237 8.66 -1.63 -30.70
N HIS A 238 9.29 -2.70 -31.20
CA HIS A 238 10.40 -2.63 -32.15
C HIS A 238 9.95 -3.01 -33.58
N GLY A 239 9.27 -2.10 -34.27
CA GLY A 239 8.83 -2.26 -35.67
C GLY A 239 7.54 -3.05 -35.88
N THR A 240 7.24 -4.02 -35.01
CA THR A 240 5.98 -4.79 -35.02
C THR A 240 5.10 -4.38 -33.85
N ILE A 241 3.86 -3.98 -34.11
CA ILE A 241 2.86 -3.70 -33.06
C ILE A 241 2.42 -5.02 -32.42
N PRO A 242 2.33 -5.12 -31.08
CA PRO A 242 1.86 -6.34 -30.43
C PRO A 242 0.40 -6.68 -30.78
N ASN A 243 0.15 -7.97 -30.99
CA ASN A 243 -1.13 -8.59 -31.29
C ASN A 243 -2.34 -8.04 -30.47
N GLY A 244 -2.18 -7.93 -29.15
CA GLY A 244 -3.22 -7.42 -28.26
C GLY A 244 -3.42 -5.91 -28.28
N ALA A 245 -2.62 -5.13 -29.00
CA ALA A 245 -2.82 -3.68 -29.10
C ALA A 245 -4.12 -3.36 -29.84
N PRO A 246 -4.89 -2.34 -29.43
CA PRO A 246 -5.98 -1.81 -30.23
C PRO A 246 -5.47 -1.35 -31.60
N LYS A 247 -6.16 -1.79 -32.65
CA LYS A 247 -5.97 -1.38 -34.04
C LYS A 247 -6.97 -0.28 -34.40
N THR A 248 -8.25 -0.47 -34.09
CA THR A 248 -9.31 0.54 -34.30
C THR A 248 -10.16 0.76 -33.05
N TYR A 249 -10.54 2.01 -32.81
CA TYR A 249 -11.40 2.41 -31.69
C TYR A 249 -12.26 3.65 -32.00
N ASP A 250 -13.39 3.76 -31.30
CA ASP A 250 -14.21 4.98 -31.25
C ASP A 250 -14.07 5.64 -29.87
N VAL A 251 -14.35 6.94 -29.79
CA VAL A 251 -14.53 7.62 -28.49
C VAL A 251 -15.88 8.34 -28.46
N VAL A 252 -16.61 8.10 -27.37
CA VAL A 252 -17.91 8.73 -27.08
C VAL A 252 -17.85 9.46 -25.73
N ALA A 253 -18.59 10.54 -25.59
CA ALA A 253 -18.87 11.18 -24.31
C ALA A 253 -20.14 10.60 -23.69
N CYS A 254 -20.15 10.47 -22.36
CA CYS A 254 -21.37 10.20 -21.61
C CYS A 254 -22.00 11.53 -21.19
N LEU A 255 -23.25 11.76 -21.58
CA LEU A 255 -24.02 12.95 -21.22
C LEU A 255 -24.78 12.79 -19.88
N ASP A 256 -24.73 11.60 -19.31
CA ASP A 256 -25.37 11.19 -18.06
C ASP A 256 -24.43 10.32 -17.21
N TYR A 257 -24.80 10.09 -15.95
CA TYR A 257 -23.97 9.33 -15.01
C TYR A 257 -23.80 7.86 -15.41
N ASN A 258 -24.83 7.22 -15.97
CA ASN A 258 -24.84 5.81 -16.34
C ASN A 258 -24.27 5.53 -17.75
N CYS A 259 -23.87 6.56 -18.50
CA CYS A 259 -23.51 6.44 -19.92
C CYS A 259 -24.62 5.85 -20.82
N GLU A 260 -25.90 6.01 -20.46
CA GLU A 260 -27.04 5.64 -21.31
C GLU A 260 -27.21 6.61 -22.49
N LYS A 261 -26.78 7.87 -22.33
CA LYS A 261 -26.86 8.94 -23.34
C LYS A 261 -25.46 9.23 -23.86
N LEU A 262 -25.18 8.71 -25.06
CA LEU A 262 -23.87 8.80 -25.70
C LEU A 262 -23.85 9.88 -26.80
N GLU A 263 -22.83 10.74 -26.77
CA GLU A 263 -22.47 11.62 -27.89
C GLU A 263 -21.16 11.13 -28.53
N ARG A 264 -21.13 10.97 -29.86
CA ARG A 264 -19.91 10.51 -30.56
C ARG A 264 -18.92 11.66 -30.67
N LEU A 265 -17.71 11.53 -30.12
CA LEU A 265 -16.65 12.53 -30.28
C LEU A 265 -15.84 12.29 -31.55
N VAL A 266 -15.40 11.05 -31.74
CA VAL A 266 -14.63 10.61 -32.90
C VAL A 266 -14.84 9.12 -33.13
N SER A 267 -14.69 8.67 -34.37
CA SER A 267 -14.90 7.27 -34.77
C SER A 267 -13.83 6.79 -35.75
N ASN A 268 -13.54 5.49 -35.74
CA ASN A 268 -12.50 4.86 -36.54
C ASN A 268 -11.11 5.49 -36.34
N CYS A 269 -10.76 5.84 -35.11
CA CYS A 269 -9.37 6.13 -34.75
C CYS A 269 -8.54 4.87 -34.96
N GLU A 270 -7.47 4.96 -35.74
CA GLU A 270 -6.66 3.81 -36.15
C GLU A 270 -5.23 3.97 -35.64
N TYR A 271 -4.77 3.05 -34.79
CA TYR A 271 -3.37 2.96 -34.38
C TYR A 271 -2.58 2.24 -35.48
N LYS A 272 -1.42 2.76 -35.90
CA LYS A 272 -0.67 2.30 -37.09
C LYS A 272 0.80 2.09 -36.83
N SER A 273 1.43 1.18 -37.55
CA SER A 273 2.90 1.08 -37.55
C SER A 273 3.50 2.16 -38.47
N TYR A 274 3.66 3.38 -37.94
CA TYR A 274 4.34 4.48 -38.62
C TYR A 274 5.85 4.43 -38.37
N GLY A 275 6.57 3.81 -39.30
CA GLY A 275 8.04 3.85 -39.35
C GLY A 275 8.72 3.39 -38.06
N ALA A 276 9.85 4.03 -37.71
CA ALA A 276 10.68 3.66 -36.57
C ALA A 276 10.16 4.15 -35.19
N GLY A 277 8.84 4.07 -34.97
CA GLY A 277 8.27 4.04 -33.61
C GLY A 277 7.65 5.34 -33.07
N ALA A 278 6.68 5.92 -33.79
CA ALA A 278 5.72 6.85 -33.17
C ALA A 278 4.78 6.07 -32.21
N GLN A 279 5.21 5.95 -30.96
CA GLN A 279 4.52 5.15 -29.93
C GLN A 279 3.15 5.72 -29.54
N GLU A 280 3.07 7.05 -29.43
CA GLU A 280 1.82 7.80 -29.22
C GLU A 280 1.26 8.30 -30.53
N GLN A 281 -0.06 8.17 -30.70
CA GLN A 281 -0.78 8.62 -31.90
C GLN A 281 -2.05 9.35 -31.50
N VAL A 282 -2.24 10.54 -32.08
CA VAL A 282 -3.34 11.45 -31.77
C VAL A 282 -4.46 11.28 -32.80
N CYS A 283 -5.69 11.17 -32.33
CA CYS A 283 -6.91 11.18 -33.12
C CYS A 283 -7.67 12.48 -32.82
N ASN A 284 -7.78 13.35 -33.82
CA ASN A 284 -8.39 14.67 -33.66
C ASN A 284 -9.92 14.57 -33.70
N ILE A 285 -10.58 15.29 -32.81
CA ILE A 285 -12.04 15.49 -32.82
C ILE A 285 -12.34 16.64 -33.80
N ASN A 286 -13.47 16.57 -34.49
CA ASN A 286 -13.85 17.61 -35.46
C ASN A 286 -14.14 18.94 -34.75
N PRO A 287 -13.37 20.02 -34.99
CA PRO A 287 -13.54 21.29 -34.28
C PRO A 287 -14.87 22.01 -34.62
N HIS A 288 -15.52 21.63 -35.72
CA HIS A 288 -16.86 22.15 -36.08
C HIS A 288 -18.01 21.40 -35.39
N GLN A 289 -17.71 20.34 -34.66
CA GLN A 289 -18.72 19.65 -33.87
C GLN A 289 -18.97 20.42 -32.57
N ASN A 290 -20.20 20.89 -32.38
CA ASN A 290 -20.63 21.59 -31.16
C ASN A 290 -20.81 20.62 -29.97
N VAL A 291 -19.72 19.94 -29.60
CA VAL A 291 -19.66 19.10 -28.40
C VAL A 291 -19.74 20.01 -27.17
N SER A 292 -20.58 19.64 -26.22
CA SER A 292 -20.65 20.33 -24.92
C SER A 292 -19.39 20.11 -24.08
N SER A 293 -19.26 20.80 -22.94
CA SER A 293 -18.20 20.46 -21.98
C SER A 293 -18.51 19.11 -21.33
N ILE A 294 -17.57 18.16 -21.39
CA ILE A 294 -17.75 16.76 -20.97
C ILE A 294 -16.88 16.42 -19.76
N GLY A 295 -17.41 15.60 -18.85
CA GLY A 295 -16.68 15.09 -17.67
C GLY A 295 -16.47 13.58 -17.67
N LYS A 296 -16.99 12.84 -18.66
CA LYS A 296 -16.93 11.37 -18.73
C LYS A 296 -16.89 10.90 -20.19
N VAL A 297 -16.01 9.96 -20.50
CA VAL A 297 -15.84 9.39 -21.85
C VAL A 297 -15.76 7.87 -21.82
N GLN A 298 -16.05 7.23 -22.96
CA GLN A 298 -15.73 5.83 -23.20
C GLN A 298 -14.85 5.68 -24.45
N PHE A 299 -13.72 5.00 -24.30
CA PHE A 299 -12.99 4.42 -25.42
C PHE A 299 -13.62 3.06 -25.72
N ARG A 300 -14.01 2.83 -26.98
CA ARG A 300 -14.68 1.62 -27.44
C ARG A 300 -13.81 0.94 -28.48
N PHE A 301 -13.06 -0.07 -28.06
CA PHE A 301 -12.11 -0.78 -28.89
C PHE A 301 -12.87 -1.75 -29.81
N ARG A 302 -12.58 -1.69 -31.11
CA ARG A 302 -13.35 -2.40 -32.16
C ARG A 302 -12.60 -3.60 -32.72
N GLU A 303 -11.29 -3.44 -32.90
CA GLU A 303 -10.40 -4.44 -33.47
C GLU A 303 -9.04 -4.29 -32.78
N ASN A 304 -8.39 -5.41 -32.47
CA ASN A 304 -6.98 -5.44 -32.09
C ASN A 304 -6.13 -5.89 -33.30
N TYR A 305 -4.82 -6.13 -33.11
CA TYR A 305 -3.94 -6.59 -34.18
C TYR A 305 -4.00 -8.11 -34.46
N GLY A 306 -4.95 -8.82 -33.85
CA GLY A 306 -5.25 -10.24 -34.09
C GLY A 306 -4.43 -11.21 -33.24
N ASN A 307 -4.60 -12.52 -33.46
CA ASN A 307 -3.90 -13.63 -32.77
C ASN A 307 -4.07 -13.72 -31.24
N THR A 308 -4.79 -12.80 -30.59
CA THR A 308 -5.15 -12.84 -29.17
C THR A 308 -6.59 -12.36 -28.97
N GLU A 309 -7.39 -13.10 -28.20
CA GLU A 309 -8.74 -12.67 -27.77
C GLU A 309 -8.70 -11.45 -26.85
N MET A 310 -7.55 -11.20 -26.22
CA MET A 310 -7.35 -10.12 -25.26
C MET A 310 -6.87 -8.84 -25.96
N THR A 311 -7.47 -7.70 -25.58
CA THR A 311 -7.05 -6.35 -25.99
C THR A 311 -6.42 -5.62 -24.82
N CYS A 312 -5.23 -5.05 -25.00
CA CYS A 312 -4.38 -4.43 -23.97
C CYS A 312 -4.06 -2.97 -24.29
N VAL A 313 -4.40 -2.07 -23.37
CA VAL A 313 -4.30 -0.62 -23.49
C VAL A 313 -3.28 -0.12 -22.45
N HIS A 314 -2.20 0.52 -22.90
CA HIS A 314 -1.12 0.99 -22.00
C HIS A 314 -1.34 2.39 -21.45
N LEU A 315 -1.70 3.35 -22.31
CA LEU A 315 -1.94 4.73 -21.91
C LEU A 315 -2.88 5.42 -22.90
N VAL A 316 -3.90 6.10 -22.39
CA VAL A 316 -4.80 6.97 -23.17
C VAL A 316 -4.81 8.37 -22.59
N ARG A 317 -4.95 9.37 -23.46
CA ARG A 317 -5.09 10.78 -23.05
C ARG A 317 -6.30 11.42 -23.72
N VAL A 318 -6.90 12.38 -23.04
CA VAL A 318 -8.06 13.14 -23.53
C VAL A 318 -7.74 14.61 -23.36
N TYR A 319 -7.55 15.31 -24.48
CA TYR A 319 -7.07 16.67 -24.50
C TYR A 319 -8.20 17.66 -24.69
N GLY A 320 -8.18 18.74 -23.91
CA GLY A 320 -9.13 19.85 -24.04
C GLY A 320 -8.47 21.22 -23.96
N GLU A 321 -9.23 22.23 -24.39
CA GLU A 321 -8.89 23.65 -24.28
C GLU A 321 -8.83 24.06 -22.80
N THR A 322 -7.71 24.64 -22.33
CA THR A 322 -7.66 25.32 -21.03
C THR A 322 -7.12 26.74 -21.13
N LYS A 323 -7.77 27.65 -20.39
CA LYS A 323 -7.35 29.06 -20.25
C LYS A 323 -6.29 29.27 -19.19
N THR A 324 -5.97 28.26 -18.39
CA THR A 324 -4.93 28.31 -17.36
C THR A 324 -3.79 27.38 -17.74
N PRO A 325 -2.52 27.87 -17.79
CA PRO A 325 -1.37 27.01 -18.02
C PRO A 325 -1.25 25.96 -16.91
N VAL A 326 -0.72 24.78 -17.27
CA VAL A 326 -0.38 23.75 -16.30
C VAL A 326 0.71 24.29 -15.38
N LYS A 327 0.43 24.35 -14.07
CA LYS A 327 1.42 24.78 -13.08
C LYS A 327 2.45 23.66 -12.90
N SER A 328 3.67 23.86 -13.38
CA SER A 328 4.81 23.07 -12.89
C SER A 328 4.92 23.29 -11.38
N LYS A 329 4.92 22.19 -10.60
CA LYS A 329 5.18 22.26 -9.17
C LYS A 329 6.68 22.45 -9.00
N GLU A 330 7.09 23.46 -8.24
CA GLU A 330 8.51 23.66 -7.94
C GLU A 330 8.97 22.59 -6.95
N LYS A 331 10.04 21.85 -7.30
CA LYS A 331 10.55 20.76 -6.47
C LYS A 331 11.04 21.29 -5.13
N ASN A 332 10.48 20.77 -4.04
CA ASN A 332 10.83 21.18 -2.68
C ASN A 332 11.99 20.31 -2.15
N LEU A 333 12.79 20.84 -1.22
CA LEU A 333 13.85 20.08 -0.51
C LEU A 333 13.33 18.77 0.09
N LYS A 334 12.07 18.74 0.56
CA LYS A 334 11.40 17.52 1.05
C LYS A 334 11.22 16.47 -0.05
N SER A 335 10.93 16.89 -1.27
CA SER A 335 10.77 16.01 -2.43
C SER A 335 12.11 15.37 -2.80
N GLU A 336 13.20 16.14 -2.80
CA GLU A 336 14.56 15.62 -3.02
C GLU A 336 14.95 14.56 -1.97
N GLU A 337 14.68 14.83 -0.68
CA GLU A 337 14.92 13.87 0.40
C GLU A 337 14.11 12.57 0.23
N ILE A 338 12.82 12.68 -0.12
CA ILE A 338 11.96 11.51 -0.41
C ILE A 338 12.52 10.69 -1.58
N CYS A 339 12.82 11.33 -2.71
CA CYS A 339 13.33 10.64 -3.90
C CYS A 339 14.68 9.96 -3.64
N SER A 340 15.59 10.64 -2.96
CA SER A 340 16.90 10.10 -2.59
C SER A 340 16.82 8.93 -1.61
N ASN A 341 15.92 8.99 -0.62
CA ASN A 341 15.70 7.88 0.32
C ASN A 341 15.06 6.66 -0.38
N LEU A 342 14.01 6.87 -1.20
CA LEU A 342 13.36 5.81 -1.96
C LEU A 342 14.34 5.11 -2.91
N LYS A 343 15.17 5.89 -3.64
CA LYS A 343 16.23 5.36 -4.49
C LYS A 343 17.24 4.53 -3.69
N LEU A 344 17.72 5.06 -2.56
CA LEU A 344 18.68 4.34 -1.71
C LEU A 344 18.09 3.00 -1.26
N TYR A 345 16.85 2.97 -0.77
CA TYR A 345 16.24 1.74 -0.28
C TYR A 345 15.95 0.73 -1.41
N TYR A 346 15.52 1.19 -2.59
CA TYR A 346 15.32 0.31 -3.75
C TYR A 346 16.58 -0.50 -4.08
N HIS A 347 17.73 0.18 -4.17
CA HIS A 347 19.01 -0.44 -4.55
C HIS A 347 19.71 -1.22 -3.43
N THR A 348 19.25 -1.14 -2.18
CA THR A 348 20.00 -1.68 -1.04
C THR A 348 19.19 -2.54 -0.05
N SER A 349 17.87 -2.37 0.03
CA SER A 349 17.00 -3.19 0.88
C SER A 349 15.55 -3.14 0.41
N SER A 350 15.13 -4.19 -0.30
CA SER A 350 13.73 -4.39 -0.72
C SER A 350 12.74 -4.36 0.44
N ILE A 351 13.13 -4.79 1.65
CA ILE A 351 12.26 -4.73 2.84
C ILE A 351 11.96 -3.27 3.21
N LYS A 352 12.97 -2.41 3.31
CA LYS A 352 12.75 -0.98 3.59
C LYS A 352 11.94 -0.32 2.49
N TYR A 353 12.32 -0.55 1.23
CA TYR A 353 11.57 -0.01 0.09
C TYR A 353 10.09 -0.43 0.16
N ASN A 354 9.79 -1.70 0.45
CA ASN A 354 8.42 -2.19 0.57
C ASN A 354 7.63 -1.59 1.75
N TRP A 355 8.28 -1.07 2.79
CA TRP A 355 7.61 -0.41 3.91
C TRP A 355 7.41 1.10 3.71
N GLU A 356 8.18 1.74 2.85
CA GLU A 356 7.99 3.16 2.52
C GLU A 356 6.70 3.43 1.74
N ASN A 357 6.20 4.67 1.88
CA ASN A 357 5.06 5.16 1.12
C ASN A 357 5.50 5.64 -0.28
N LYS A 358 5.28 4.81 -1.30
CA LYS A 358 5.96 4.90 -2.61
C LYS A 358 5.05 4.69 -3.83
N ASN A 359 3.74 4.89 -3.68
CA ASN A 359 2.80 4.70 -4.79
C ASN A 359 3.08 5.68 -5.95
N CYS A 360 2.48 5.45 -7.12
CA CYS A 360 2.70 6.27 -8.30
C CYS A 360 2.42 7.76 -8.04
N THR A 361 1.40 8.10 -7.22
CA THR A 361 1.13 9.50 -6.83
C THR A 361 2.33 10.13 -6.14
N VAL A 362 2.88 9.49 -5.10
CA VAL A 362 4.05 10.01 -4.36
C VAL A 362 5.27 10.17 -5.29
N LEU A 363 5.56 9.17 -6.12
CA LEU A 363 6.74 9.20 -6.99
C LEU A 363 6.68 10.29 -8.07
N TYR A 364 5.52 10.45 -8.72
CA TYR A 364 5.36 11.41 -9.80
C TYR A 364 5.13 12.85 -9.29
N GLU A 365 4.36 13.05 -8.22
CA GLU A 365 4.16 14.41 -7.66
C GLU A 365 5.43 15.03 -7.07
N ASN A 366 6.43 14.22 -6.72
CA ASN A 366 7.74 14.65 -6.23
C ASN A 366 8.85 14.60 -7.32
N GLU A 367 8.49 14.30 -8.57
CA GLU A 367 9.39 14.23 -9.74
C GLU A 367 10.55 13.21 -9.61
N CYS A 368 10.35 12.16 -8.81
CA CYS A 368 11.40 11.19 -8.47
C CYS A 368 11.91 10.34 -9.64
N CYS A 369 11.15 10.27 -10.75
CA CYS A 369 11.48 9.43 -11.91
C CYS A 369 12.77 9.86 -12.64
N THR A 370 13.26 11.08 -12.40
CA THR A 370 14.57 11.55 -12.88
C THR A 370 15.73 10.95 -12.07
N GLU A 371 15.52 10.66 -10.79
CA GLU A 371 16.50 10.05 -9.90
C GLU A 371 16.43 8.53 -9.91
N CYS A 372 15.22 7.96 -9.93
CA CYS A 372 14.95 6.52 -9.94
C CYS A 372 13.85 6.18 -10.98
N PRO A 373 14.18 6.09 -12.27
CA PRO A 373 13.21 5.73 -13.31
C PRO A 373 12.64 4.32 -13.11
N GLU A 374 13.44 3.38 -12.59
CA GLU A 374 13.02 2.03 -12.20
C GLU A 374 11.90 2.05 -11.15
N CYS A 375 12.00 2.90 -10.12
CA CYS A 375 10.92 3.08 -9.12
C CYS A 375 9.58 3.47 -9.78
N CYS A 376 9.59 4.33 -10.80
CA CYS A 376 8.38 4.78 -11.49
C CYS A 376 7.84 3.78 -12.52
N ASN A 377 8.70 2.92 -13.08
CA ASN A 377 8.25 1.83 -13.94
C ASN A 377 7.52 0.73 -13.14
N GLU A 378 8.01 0.42 -11.94
CA GLU A 378 7.43 -0.65 -11.11
C GLU A 378 6.24 -0.21 -10.26
N CYS A 379 6.01 1.11 -10.12
CA CYS A 379 5.02 1.68 -9.20
C CYS A 379 3.60 1.11 -9.36
N LEU A 380 2.87 1.18 -8.25
CA LEU A 380 1.46 0.80 -8.15
C LEU A 380 0.62 2.03 -7.75
N ILE A 381 -0.62 2.09 -8.18
CA ILE A 381 -1.60 3.14 -7.82
C ILE A 381 -1.94 3.00 -6.34
N THR A 382 -2.31 1.79 -5.93
CA THR A 382 -2.52 1.39 -4.54
C THR A 382 -1.42 0.41 -4.16
N ASP A 383 -0.69 0.70 -3.08
CA ASP A 383 0.49 -0.04 -2.66
C ASP A 383 0.47 -0.32 -1.14
N TYR A 384 1.18 -1.37 -0.73
CA TYR A 384 1.43 -1.64 0.68
C TYR A 384 2.56 -0.74 1.20
N ASN A 385 2.32 -0.10 2.35
CA ASN A 385 3.30 0.64 3.14
C ASN A 385 3.19 0.19 4.62
N SER A 386 4.10 0.66 5.49
CA SER A 386 4.09 0.30 6.91
C SER A 386 2.76 0.63 7.58
N SER A 387 2.16 1.79 7.29
CA SER A 387 0.90 2.20 7.93
C SER A 387 -0.26 1.25 7.61
N THR A 388 -0.37 0.79 6.35
CA THR A 388 -1.34 -0.23 5.96
C THR A 388 -1.11 -1.55 6.71
N PHE A 389 0.16 -1.97 6.82
CA PHE A 389 0.54 -3.21 7.52
C PHE A 389 0.29 -3.14 9.04
N ASP A 390 0.66 -2.02 9.68
CA ASP A 390 0.44 -1.76 11.11
C ASP A 390 -1.05 -1.76 11.46
N ASN A 391 -1.89 -1.16 10.62
CA ASN A 391 -3.34 -1.20 10.77
C ASN A 391 -3.88 -2.63 10.65
N ILE A 392 -3.46 -3.40 9.65
CA ILE A 392 -3.87 -4.81 9.47
C ILE A 392 -3.49 -5.66 10.69
N ILE A 393 -2.26 -5.50 11.21
CA ILE A 393 -1.82 -6.19 12.44
C ILE A 393 -2.69 -5.79 13.63
N LEU A 394 -2.95 -4.50 13.82
CA LEU A 394 -3.74 -4.00 14.93
C LEU A 394 -5.18 -4.55 14.91
N TYR A 395 -5.84 -4.53 13.75
CA TYR A 395 -7.17 -5.12 13.57
C TYR A 395 -7.14 -6.65 13.79
N THR A 396 -6.14 -7.35 13.28
CA THR A 396 -6.01 -8.81 13.45
C THR A 396 -5.85 -9.18 14.92
N ILE A 397 -4.99 -8.47 15.67
CA ILE A 397 -4.83 -8.65 17.11
C ILE A 397 -6.13 -8.33 17.85
N LEU A 398 -6.82 -7.25 17.49
CA LEU A 398 -8.10 -6.88 18.11
C LEU A 398 -9.16 -7.98 17.91
N VAL A 399 -9.30 -8.52 16.71
CA VAL A 399 -10.23 -9.63 16.40
C VAL A 399 -9.88 -10.88 17.20
N ILE A 400 -8.59 -11.24 17.30
CA ILE A 400 -8.13 -12.38 18.11
C ILE A 400 -8.45 -12.17 19.60
N VAL A 401 -8.21 -10.98 20.14
CA VAL A 401 -8.53 -10.65 21.54
C VAL A 401 -10.04 -10.74 21.79
N VAL A 402 -10.87 -10.20 20.90
CA VAL A 402 -12.34 -10.31 21.00
C VAL A 402 -12.79 -11.76 20.95
N ALA A 403 -12.26 -12.57 20.03
CA ALA A 403 -12.58 -14.00 19.93
C ALA A 403 -12.20 -14.77 21.21
N ILE A 404 -11.03 -14.48 21.80
CA ILE A 404 -10.58 -15.08 23.07
C ILE A 404 -11.51 -14.68 24.23
N VAL A 405 -11.90 -13.41 24.32
CA VAL A 405 -12.82 -12.91 25.36
C VAL A 405 -14.20 -13.58 25.23
N LEU A 406 -14.74 -13.67 24.00
CA LEU A 406 -16.02 -14.35 23.75
C LEU A 406 -15.95 -15.85 24.08
N PHE A 407 -14.87 -16.53 23.71
CA PHE A 407 -14.65 -17.94 24.06
C PHE A 407 -14.66 -18.16 25.58
N PHE A 408 -13.96 -17.31 26.35
CA PHE A 408 -13.98 -17.40 27.81
C PHE A 408 -15.33 -17.02 28.42
N ALA A 409 -16.06 -16.05 27.86
CA ALA A 409 -17.42 -15.71 28.30
C ALA A 409 -18.41 -16.87 28.07
N ILE A 410 -18.28 -17.60 26.96
CA ILE A 410 -19.06 -18.82 26.70
C ILE A 410 -18.71 -19.91 27.72
N LEU A 411 -17.43 -20.13 28.01
CA LEU A 411 -17.01 -21.09 29.03
C LEU A 411 -17.51 -20.75 30.44
N THR A 412 -17.56 -19.46 30.83
CA THR A 412 -18.13 -19.06 32.13
C THR A 412 -19.64 -19.21 32.19
N VAL A 413 -20.37 -18.97 31.10
CA VAL A 413 -21.82 -19.27 31.02
C VAL A 413 -22.08 -20.78 31.15
N PHE A 414 -21.36 -21.63 30.41
CA PHE A 414 -21.47 -23.08 30.57
C PHE A 414 -21.15 -23.53 31.99
N ALA A 415 -20.10 -23.00 32.60
CA ALA A 415 -19.75 -23.26 33.99
C ALA A 415 -20.87 -22.92 34.98
N ILE A 416 -21.52 -21.76 34.81
CA ILE A 416 -22.67 -21.35 35.63
C ILE A 416 -23.85 -22.31 35.42
N LEU A 417 -24.20 -22.62 34.16
CA LEU A 417 -25.28 -23.56 33.86
C LEU A 417 -25.04 -24.94 34.50
N PHE A 418 -23.86 -25.55 34.29
CA PHE A 418 -23.52 -26.86 34.86
C PHE A 418 -23.40 -26.86 36.39
N SER A 419 -23.14 -25.71 37.03
CA SER A 419 -23.14 -25.60 38.50
C SER A 419 -24.52 -25.26 39.09
N CYS A 420 -25.43 -24.66 38.33
CA CYS A 420 -26.81 -24.37 38.73
C CYS A 420 -27.79 -25.54 38.49
N VAL A 421 -27.60 -26.34 37.44
CA VAL A 421 -28.47 -27.51 37.12
C VAL A 421 -28.64 -28.50 38.30
N PRO A 422 -27.57 -28.88 39.05
CA PRO A 422 -27.70 -29.74 40.24
C PRO A 422 -28.47 -29.11 41.41
N CYS A 423 -28.69 -27.79 41.40
CA CYS A 423 -29.49 -27.07 42.41
C CYS A 423 -30.97 -26.98 42.04
N LEU A 424 -31.32 -26.91 40.75
CA LEU A 424 -32.72 -26.86 40.30
C LEU A 424 -33.41 -28.23 40.37
N ILE A 425 -32.74 -29.30 39.91
CA ILE A 425 -33.28 -30.68 39.94
C ILE A 425 -33.50 -31.20 41.38
N GLY A 426 -32.96 -30.52 42.39
CA GLY A 426 -33.10 -30.88 43.80
C GLY A 426 -34.26 -30.23 44.55
N ARG A 427 -35.22 -29.58 43.87
CA ARG A 427 -36.35 -28.89 44.54
C ARG A 427 -37.73 -29.53 44.29
N ASP A 428 -37.85 -30.42 43.29
CA ASP A 428 -39.13 -31.03 42.89
C ASP A 428 -39.41 -32.40 43.54
N GLN A 429 -38.66 -32.76 44.60
CA GLN A 429 -39.02 -33.86 45.51
C GLN A 429 -39.00 -33.33 46.93
N LEU A 430 -40.20 -32.99 47.40
CA LEU A 430 -40.56 -32.42 48.70
C LEU A 430 -41.58 -33.36 49.36
#